data_AF-A0A422P4B7-F1
#
_entry.id   AF-A0A422P4B7-F1
#
_cell.length_a   1.000
_cell.length_b   1.000
_cell.length_c   1.000
_cell.angle_alpha   90.00
_cell.angle_beta   90.00
_cell.angle_gamma   90.00
#
_symmetry.space_group_name_H-M   'P 1'
#
loop_
_entity.id
_entity.type
_entity.pdbx_description
1 polymer ?
#
loop_
_entity_poly.entity_id
_entity_poly.type
_entity_poly.pdbx_seq_one_letter_code
_entity_poly.pdbx_strand_id
1 'polypeptide(L)'
;MPGRREERVYAAAEGDPATDVPQGRRRARSGPGSGTRQPAAQRRRVEEAPPVLRWTLTSTVEEVLLEGSVRADRMKLNDFLRSQLDGVGVEPRNESVSVEDFLAGPGTFIASEGVLDTIKKTELFKSVEEARKLAGQGVSTLQHWRGFARRGAASPQARGKLDAALDAAVEEEAR
;
A
#
# COMPACT_ATOMS: atom_id res chain seq x y z
N MET A 1 8.36 60.70 23.56
CA MET A 1 9.35 61.65 23.01
C MET A 1 10.71 60.96 22.94
N PRO A 2 11.16 60.46 21.78
CA PRO A 2 12.49 59.89 21.64
C PRO A 2 13.52 60.99 21.34
N GLY A 3 14.63 60.95 22.09
CA GLY A 3 15.72 61.92 22.03
C GLY A 3 16.70 61.64 20.89
N ARG A 4 16.73 62.58 19.93
CA ARG A 4 17.90 63.34 19.44
C ARG A 4 19.30 62.70 19.64
N ARG A 5 20.03 62.45 18.54
CA ARG A 5 21.09 63.34 18.03
C ARG A 5 21.77 62.75 16.78
N GLU A 6 21.73 63.54 15.71
CA GLU A 6 22.60 63.48 14.55
C GLU A 6 23.95 64.12 14.89
N GLU A 7 25.04 63.62 14.30
CA GLU A 7 26.21 64.46 14.00
C GLU A 7 26.79 64.08 12.62
N ARG A 8 26.89 65.10 11.78
CA ARG A 8 27.30 65.09 10.37
C ARG A 8 28.81 65.03 10.24
N VAL A 9 29.33 64.43 9.17
CA VAL A 9 30.57 64.91 8.52
C VAL A 9 30.51 64.64 6.99
N TYR A 10 30.26 65.73 6.27
CA TYR A 10 30.63 66.16 4.91
C TYR A 10 30.78 65.18 3.72
N ALA A 11 30.11 65.58 2.63
CA ALA A 11 30.34 65.20 1.24
C ALA A 11 31.54 65.96 0.63
N ALA A 12 32.27 65.29 -0.28
CA ALA A 12 33.07 65.82 -1.39
C ALA A 12 33.76 64.60 -2.05
N ALA A 13 34.07 64.47 -3.33
CA ALA A 13 33.79 65.16 -4.59
C ALA A 13 34.31 64.18 -5.68
N GLU A 14 33.89 64.40 -6.92
CA GLU A 14 34.24 63.63 -8.12
C GLU A 14 35.74 63.41 -8.37
N GLY A 15 36.07 62.37 -9.16
CA GLY A 15 37.36 62.28 -9.86
C GLY A 15 37.73 60.87 -10.35
N ASP A 16 37.30 60.50 -11.56
CA ASP A 16 38.01 59.54 -12.42
C ASP A 16 39.20 60.29 -13.07
N PRO A 17 40.41 59.70 -13.15
CA PRO A 17 40.74 58.99 -14.39
C PRO A 17 41.78 57.84 -14.31
N ALA A 18 41.57 56.87 -15.20
CA ALA A 18 42.52 56.21 -16.13
C ALA A 18 43.88 55.60 -15.67
N THR A 19 44.00 54.31 -16.03
CA THR A 19 45.18 53.62 -16.60
C THR A 19 46.38 53.30 -15.69
N ASP A 20 46.57 52.01 -15.38
CA ASP A 20 47.85 51.32 -15.62
C ASP A 20 47.67 49.79 -15.64
N VAL A 21 48.11 49.16 -16.74
CA VAL A 21 48.36 47.72 -16.86
C VAL A 21 49.72 47.60 -17.52
N PRO A 22 50.65 46.76 -17.01
CA PRO A 22 51.17 45.73 -17.91
C PRO A 22 51.53 44.37 -17.28
N GLN A 23 51.12 43.33 -18.04
CA GLN A 23 51.91 42.15 -18.47
C GLN A 23 52.17 40.95 -17.52
N GLY A 24 51.80 39.76 -18.01
CA GLY A 24 52.13 38.48 -17.37
C GLY A 24 51.71 37.18 -18.08
N ARG A 25 52.00 37.03 -19.38
CA ARG A 25 52.42 35.78 -20.08
C ARG A 25 51.66 34.43 -19.84
N ARG A 26 50.85 34.06 -20.84
CA ARG A 26 50.55 32.72 -21.43
C ARG A 26 50.98 31.44 -20.68
N ARG A 27 50.02 30.53 -20.43
CA ARG A 27 50.06 29.12 -20.88
C ARG A 27 48.65 28.56 -21.13
N ALA A 28 48.43 28.10 -22.34
CA ALA A 28 47.31 27.24 -22.70
C ALA A 28 47.56 25.81 -22.20
N ARG A 29 46.52 25.16 -21.67
CA ARG A 29 46.38 23.70 -21.67
C ARG A 29 44.90 23.33 -21.73
N SER A 30 44.50 22.80 -22.88
CA SER A 30 43.20 22.20 -23.12
C SER A 30 42.99 20.94 -22.27
N GLY A 31 41.77 20.75 -21.81
CA GLY A 31 41.22 19.47 -21.39
C GLY A 31 39.68 19.56 -21.47
N PRO A 32 39.00 18.75 -22.32
CA PRO A 32 37.55 18.74 -22.39
C PRO A 32 37.02 17.82 -21.29
N GLY A 33 36.54 18.42 -20.19
CA GLY A 33 35.80 17.72 -19.15
C GLY A 33 34.40 17.41 -19.63
N SER A 34 34.20 16.19 -20.12
CA SER A 34 32.90 15.62 -20.50
C SER A 34 31.95 15.61 -19.30
N GLY A 35 31.07 16.61 -19.22
CA GLY A 35 29.96 16.69 -18.27
C GLY A 35 28.67 16.23 -18.93
N THR A 36 28.64 14.96 -19.33
CA THR A 36 27.48 14.29 -19.91
C THR A 36 26.25 14.50 -19.04
N ARG A 37 25.28 15.23 -19.61
CA ARG A 37 23.82 15.14 -19.41
C ARG A 37 23.44 14.10 -18.35
N GLN A 38 23.19 14.54 -17.11
CA GLN A 38 22.56 13.72 -16.08
C GLN A 38 21.31 13.07 -16.67
N PRO A 39 21.26 11.74 -16.83
CA PRO A 39 19.99 11.09 -17.07
C PRO A 39 19.22 11.18 -15.77
N ALA A 40 18.05 11.82 -15.82
CA ALA A 40 17.03 11.65 -14.81
C ALA A 40 16.94 10.14 -14.55
N ALA A 41 17.32 9.74 -13.33
CA ALA A 41 17.12 8.39 -12.86
C ALA A 41 15.61 8.17 -12.95
N GLN A 42 15.19 7.57 -14.06
CA GLN A 42 13.92 6.89 -14.18
C GLN A 42 13.95 5.96 -12.99
N ARG A 43 13.23 6.34 -11.93
CA ARG A 43 12.81 5.41 -10.91
C ARG A 43 11.96 4.44 -11.70
N ARG A 44 12.64 3.41 -12.21
CA ARG A 44 12.06 2.17 -12.64
C ARG A 44 11.24 1.79 -11.43
N ARG A 45 9.95 2.11 -11.50
CA ARG A 45 8.94 1.48 -10.70
C ARG A 45 9.14 0.03 -11.11
N VAL A 46 9.96 -0.67 -10.35
CA VAL A 46 9.79 -2.10 -10.21
C VAL A 46 8.42 -2.15 -9.57
N GLU A 47 7.41 -2.11 -10.43
CA GLU A 47 6.18 -2.83 -10.23
C GLU A 47 6.69 -4.25 -10.06
N GLU A 48 7.11 -4.56 -8.81
CA GLU A 48 7.08 -5.91 -8.30
C GLU A 48 5.64 -6.29 -8.62
N ALA A 49 5.48 -7.03 -9.71
CA ALA A 49 4.26 -7.77 -9.94
C ALA A 49 3.93 -8.37 -8.57
N PRO A 50 2.72 -8.11 -8.02
CA PRO A 50 2.33 -8.65 -6.72
C PRO A 50 2.81 -10.09 -6.70
N PRO A 51 3.54 -10.54 -5.65
CA PRO A 51 4.16 -11.86 -5.64
C PRO A 51 3.15 -12.82 -6.20
N VAL A 52 3.44 -13.42 -7.37
CA VAL A 52 2.48 -14.28 -8.07
C VAL A 52 2.10 -15.33 -7.05
N LEU A 53 0.91 -15.19 -6.46
CA LEU A 53 0.45 -16.04 -5.39
C LEU A 53 0.33 -17.41 -6.02
N ARG A 54 1.29 -18.28 -5.72
CA ARG A 54 1.31 -19.65 -6.21
C ARG A 54 0.24 -20.40 -5.42
N TRP A 55 -0.89 -20.60 -6.07
CA TRP A 55 -1.97 -21.42 -5.53
C TRP A 55 -1.61 -22.90 -5.72
N THR A 56 -1.94 -23.70 -4.73
CA THR A 56 -1.83 -25.16 -4.77
C THR A 56 -3.20 -25.76 -4.51
N LEU A 57 -3.40 -27.04 -4.85
CA LEU A 57 -4.69 -27.70 -4.56
C LEU A 57 -5.02 -27.72 -3.05
N THR A 58 -4.01 -27.58 -2.21
CA THR A 58 -4.12 -27.47 -0.75
C THR A 58 -4.40 -26.05 -0.24
N SER A 59 -4.31 -25.02 -1.09
CA SER A 59 -4.64 -23.65 -0.70
C SER A 59 -6.08 -23.55 -0.23
N THR A 60 -6.29 -22.77 0.83
CA THR A 60 -7.62 -22.63 1.42
C THR A 60 -8.48 -21.68 0.59
N VAL A 61 -9.79 -21.91 0.62
CA VAL A 61 -10.77 -21.01 -0.02
C VAL A 61 -10.64 -19.59 0.54
N GLU A 62 -10.40 -19.46 1.84
CA GLU A 62 -10.22 -18.17 2.49
C GLU A 62 -8.99 -17.43 1.94
N GLU A 63 -7.82 -18.07 1.85
CA GLU A 63 -6.61 -17.46 1.29
C GLU A 63 -6.81 -16.96 -0.15
N VAL A 64 -7.54 -17.73 -0.97
CA VAL A 64 -7.85 -17.38 -2.36
C VAL A 64 -8.82 -16.21 -2.44
N LEU A 65 -9.88 -16.21 -1.64
CA LEU A 65 -10.87 -15.12 -1.63
C LEU A 65 -10.30 -13.81 -1.05
N LEU A 66 -9.38 -13.92 -0.10
CA LEU A 66 -8.58 -12.82 0.43
C LEU A 66 -7.38 -12.48 -0.47
N GLU A 67 -7.21 -13.21 -1.57
CA GLU A 67 -6.26 -12.92 -2.65
C GLU A 67 -4.83 -12.75 -2.10
N GLY A 68 -4.49 -13.49 -1.04
CA GLY A 68 -3.24 -13.40 -0.28
C GLY A 68 -2.89 -12.02 0.28
N SER A 69 -3.75 -11.02 0.11
CA SER A 69 -3.46 -9.60 0.30
C SER A 69 -3.65 -9.17 1.75
N VAL A 70 -4.62 -9.77 2.44
CA VAL A 70 -4.86 -9.56 3.86
C VAL A 70 -4.97 -10.90 4.53
N ARG A 71 -3.88 -11.30 5.18
CA ARG A 71 -3.93 -12.35 6.19
C ARG A 71 -4.72 -11.81 7.38
N ALA A 72 -6.03 -12.08 7.40
CA ALA A 72 -6.93 -11.64 8.45
C ALA A 72 -6.48 -12.11 9.84
N ASP A 73 -5.73 -13.23 9.90
CA ASP A 73 -5.06 -13.78 11.08
C ASP A 73 -3.92 -12.89 11.60
N ARG A 74 -3.28 -12.09 10.73
CA ARG A 74 -2.10 -11.27 11.09
C ARG A 74 -2.41 -9.79 11.29
N MET A 75 -3.59 -9.33 10.89
CA MET A 75 -4.00 -7.93 11.01
C MET A 75 -4.80 -7.73 12.30
N LYS A 76 -4.46 -6.67 13.05
CA LYS A 76 -5.24 -6.25 14.22
C LYS A 76 -6.50 -5.53 13.77
N LEU A 77 -7.61 -5.74 14.51
CA LEU A 77 -8.89 -5.10 14.24
C LEU A 77 -8.76 -3.58 14.22
N ASN A 78 -8.12 -2.97 15.21
CA ASN A 78 -7.96 -1.51 15.25
C ASN A 78 -7.15 -0.96 14.07
N ASP A 79 -6.16 -1.70 13.57
CA ASP A 79 -5.37 -1.28 12.40
C ASP A 79 -6.20 -1.42 11.11
N PHE A 80 -7.04 -2.46 11.01
CA PHE A 80 -8.02 -2.60 9.95
C PHE A 80 -9.04 -1.44 9.95
N LEU A 81 -9.63 -1.12 11.11
CA LEU A 81 -10.62 -0.04 11.23
C LEU A 81 -10.02 1.33 10.87
N ARG A 82 -8.77 1.59 11.27
CA ARG A 82 -8.04 2.82 10.87
C ARG A 82 -7.77 2.90 9.37
N SER A 83 -7.46 1.77 8.74
CA SER A 83 -7.07 1.73 7.33
C SER A 83 -8.25 1.63 6.36
N GLN A 84 -9.36 1.01 6.75
CA GLN A 84 -10.50 0.76 5.87
C GLN A 84 -11.72 1.64 6.20
N LEU A 85 -11.81 2.13 7.44
CA LEU A 85 -12.99 2.84 7.95
C LEU A 85 -12.63 4.15 8.66
N ASP A 86 -11.49 4.76 8.35
CA ASP A 86 -11.03 6.03 8.94
C ASP A 86 -11.01 6.05 10.47
N GLY A 87 -10.83 4.88 11.09
CA GLY A 87 -10.81 4.72 12.54
C GLY A 87 -12.19 4.63 13.19
N VAL A 88 -13.26 4.56 12.41
CA VAL A 88 -14.62 4.34 12.91
C VAL A 88 -14.69 2.97 13.59
N GLY A 89 -15.14 2.97 14.85
CA GLY A 89 -15.26 1.75 15.67
C GLY A 89 -13.99 1.31 16.39
N VAL A 90 -12.90 2.08 16.31
CA VAL A 90 -11.66 1.80 17.05
C VAL A 90 -11.92 1.94 18.55
N GLU A 91 -11.60 0.90 19.30
CA GLU A 91 -11.73 0.90 20.75
C GLU A 91 -10.45 0.34 21.42
N PRO A 92 -10.00 0.89 22.55
CA PRO A 92 -8.81 0.39 23.26
C PRO A 92 -8.90 -1.10 23.62
N ARG A 93 -10.10 -1.61 23.92
CA ARG A 93 -10.32 -3.04 24.24
C ARG A 93 -10.05 -3.99 23.06
N ASN A 94 -10.02 -3.47 21.83
CA ASN A 94 -9.86 -4.23 20.59
C ASN A 94 -8.41 -4.21 20.06
N GLU A 95 -7.45 -3.65 20.80
CA GLU A 95 -6.05 -3.50 20.33
C GLU A 95 -5.30 -4.82 20.12
N SER A 96 -5.73 -5.88 20.80
CA SER A 96 -5.16 -7.23 20.67
C SER A 96 -6.02 -8.17 19.84
N VAL A 97 -7.17 -7.72 19.34
CA VAL A 97 -8.12 -8.55 18.59
C VAL A 97 -7.65 -8.66 17.15
N SER A 98 -7.56 -9.89 16.63
CA SER A 98 -7.30 -10.11 15.21
C SER A 98 -8.55 -9.84 14.36
N VAL A 99 -8.38 -9.54 13.08
CA VAL A 99 -9.52 -9.41 12.16
C VAL A 99 -10.25 -10.74 12.03
N GLU A 100 -9.55 -11.88 12.04
CA GLU A 100 -10.15 -13.22 12.03
C GLU A 100 -11.09 -13.46 13.23
N ASP A 101 -10.62 -13.20 14.45
CA ASP A 101 -11.42 -13.32 15.69
C ASP A 101 -12.62 -12.39 15.65
N PHE A 102 -12.41 -11.16 15.19
CA PHE A 102 -13.48 -10.19 15.02
C PHE A 102 -14.55 -10.70 14.06
N LEU A 103 -14.15 -11.21 12.90
CA LEU A 103 -15.09 -11.74 11.92
C LEU A 103 -15.87 -12.91 12.49
N ALA A 104 -15.31 -13.71 13.40
CA ALA A 104 -15.99 -14.84 14.06
C ALA A 104 -17.18 -14.40 14.93
N GLY A 105 -17.11 -13.20 15.49
CA GLY A 105 -18.17 -12.66 16.34
C GLY A 105 -18.16 -11.14 16.37
N PRO A 106 -18.53 -10.44 15.29
CA PRO A 106 -18.30 -9.00 15.21
C PRO A 106 -19.12 -8.22 16.25
N GLY A 107 -20.29 -8.76 16.65
CA GLY A 107 -21.15 -8.18 17.69
C GLY A 107 -20.59 -8.25 19.11
N THR A 108 -19.55 -9.04 19.37
CA THR A 108 -18.90 -9.08 20.70
C THR A 108 -17.91 -7.93 20.87
N PHE A 109 -17.32 -7.44 19.77
CA PHE A 109 -16.27 -6.41 19.78
C PHE A 109 -16.80 -5.02 19.46
N ILE A 110 -17.82 -4.92 18.61
CA ILE A 110 -18.44 -3.67 18.19
C ILE A 110 -19.92 -3.74 18.53
N ALA A 111 -20.37 -2.91 19.48
CA ALA A 111 -21.78 -2.83 19.87
C ALA A 111 -22.60 -1.92 18.96
N SER A 112 -21.96 -1.01 18.23
CA SER A 112 -22.65 -0.06 17.35
C SER A 112 -23.10 -0.74 16.06
N GLU A 113 -24.41 -0.90 15.88
CA GLU A 113 -25.00 -1.50 14.68
C GLU A 113 -24.62 -0.74 13.40
N GLY A 114 -24.51 0.59 13.45
CA GLY A 114 -24.12 1.39 12.28
C GLY A 114 -22.68 1.12 11.82
N VAL A 115 -21.76 0.93 12.78
CA VAL A 115 -20.37 0.57 12.49
C VAL A 115 -20.29 -0.86 11.94
N LEU A 116 -21.02 -1.79 12.57
CA LEU A 116 -21.16 -3.16 12.11
C LEU A 116 -21.68 -3.25 10.67
N ASP A 117 -22.74 -2.49 10.34
CA ASP A 117 -23.30 -2.44 8.99
C ASP A 117 -22.28 -1.92 7.96
N THR A 118 -21.49 -0.91 8.36
CA THR A 118 -20.41 -0.39 7.52
C THR A 118 -19.32 -1.44 7.30
N ILE A 119 -18.92 -2.16 8.33
CA ILE A 119 -17.93 -3.24 8.23
C ILE A 119 -18.44 -4.38 7.36
N LYS A 120 -19.71 -4.79 7.50
CA LYS A 120 -20.34 -5.84 6.68
C LYS A 120 -20.36 -5.52 5.18
N LYS A 121 -20.31 -4.24 4.82
CA LYS A 121 -20.25 -3.79 3.42
C LYS A 121 -18.84 -3.86 2.82
N THR A 122 -17.80 -4.02 3.65
CA THR A 122 -16.43 -4.14 3.16
C THR A 122 -16.21 -5.44 2.40
N GLU A 123 -15.34 -5.40 1.39
CA GLU A 123 -15.02 -6.58 0.57
C GLU A 123 -14.39 -7.69 1.41
N LEU A 124 -13.54 -7.34 2.38
CA LEU A 124 -12.93 -8.32 3.27
C LEU A 124 -13.97 -9.12 4.08
N PHE A 125 -14.96 -8.44 4.65
CA PHE A 125 -16.03 -9.11 5.38
C PHE A 125 -16.84 -10.05 4.48
N LYS A 126 -17.20 -9.60 3.26
CA LYS A 126 -17.91 -10.42 2.28
C LYS A 126 -17.11 -11.66 1.87
N SER A 127 -15.80 -11.51 1.64
CA SER A 127 -14.91 -12.61 1.30
C SER A 127 -14.85 -13.67 2.40
N VAL A 128 -14.72 -13.27 3.66
CA VAL A 128 -14.66 -14.22 4.79
C VAL A 128 -16.00 -14.88 5.06
N GLU A 129 -17.12 -14.15 4.98
CA GLU A 129 -18.44 -14.74 5.10
C GLU A 129 -18.71 -15.78 4.00
N GLU A 130 -18.32 -15.49 2.76
CA GLU A 130 -18.44 -16.46 1.67
C GLU A 130 -17.51 -17.66 1.88
N ALA A 131 -16.28 -17.43 2.34
CA ALA A 131 -15.36 -18.52 2.70
C ALA A 131 -15.94 -19.43 3.78
N ARG A 132 -16.55 -18.87 4.83
CA ARG A 132 -17.19 -19.64 5.92
C ARG A 132 -18.43 -20.38 5.45
N LYS A 133 -19.25 -19.74 4.63
CA LYS A 133 -20.41 -20.37 4.00
C LYS A 133 -20.00 -21.55 3.12
N LEU A 134 -18.88 -21.44 2.41
CA LEU A 134 -18.30 -22.55 1.63
C LEU A 134 -17.71 -23.63 2.53
N ALA A 135 -16.99 -23.25 3.60
CA ALA A 135 -16.45 -24.18 4.58
C ALA A 135 -17.57 -24.99 5.28
N GLY A 136 -18.69 -24.35 5.62
CA GLY A 136 -19.89 -25.02 6.16
C GLY A 136 -20.55 -25.98 5.17
N GLN A 137 -20.26 -25.87 3.87
CA GLN A 137 -20.67 -26.81 2.82
C GLN A 137 -19.59 -27.86 2.52
N GLY A 138 -18.52 -27.92 3.31
CA GLY A 138 -17.40 -28.84 3.11
C GLY A 138 -16.35 -28.37 2.10
N VAL A 139 -16.42 -27.12 1.65
CA VAL A 139 -15.50 -26.53 0.68
C VAL A 139 -14.51 -25.63 1.39
N SER A 140 -13.43 -26.23 1.91
CA SER A 140 -12.37 -25.51 2.62
C SER A 140 -11.11 -25.26 1.78
N THR A 141 -10.90 -26.03 0.71
CA THR A 141 -9.68 -25.98 -0.13
C THR A 141 -10.01 -25.94 -1.62
N LEU A 142 -9.04 -25.55 -2.45
CA LEU A 142 -9.18 -25.60 -3.91
C LEU A 142 -9.45 -27.02 -4.44
N GLN A 143 -8.89 -28.05 -3.80
CA GLN A 143 -9.22 -29.43 -4.12
C GLN A 143 -10.71 -29.75 -3.88
N HIS A 144 -11.28 -29.29 -2.77
CA HIS A 144 -12.72 -29.44 -2.51
C HIS A 144 -13.56 -28.64 -3.52
N TRP A 145 -13.13 -27.42 -3.86
CA TRP A 145 -13.78 -26.58 -4.87
C TRP A 145 -13.83 -27.25 -6.25
N ARG A 146 -12.75 -27.93 -6.66
CA ARG A 146 -12.68 -28.68 -7.93
C ARG A 146 -13.82 -29.69 -8.08
N GLY A 147 -14.12 -30.43 -7.02
CA GLY A 147 -15.17 -31.44 -6.95
C GLY A 147 -16.54 -30.92 -6.55
N PHE A 148 -16.68 -29.62 -6.25
CA PHE A 148 -17.91 -29.06 -5.71
C PHE A 148 -18.96 -28.90 -6.80
N ALA A 149 -20.03 -29.69 -6.74
CA ALA A 149 -21.09 -29.65 -7.76
C ALA A 149 -21.93 -28.34 -7.71
N ARG A 150 -22.05 -27.72 -6.52
CA ARG A 150 -22.90 -26.53 -6.30
C ARG A 150 -22.13 -25.21 -6.40
N ARG A 151 -21.22 -25.06 -7.38
CA ARG A 151 -20.46 -23.81 -7.61
C ARG A 151 -21.33 -22.56 -7.76
N GLY A 152 -22.61 -22.71 -8.17
CA GLY A 152 -23.58 -21.62 -8.22
C GLY A 152 -24.08 -21.10 -6.87
N ALA A 153 -23.75 -21.77 -5.76
CA ALA A 153 -24.04 -21.28 -4.41
C ALA A 153 -23.09 -20.15 -3.98
N ALA A 154 -21.92 -20.05 -4.60
CA ALA A 154 -20.94 -18.99 -4.35
C ALA A 154 -21.32 -17.69 -5.07
N SER A 155 -20.88 -16.54 -4.54
CA SER A 155 -21.01 -15.27 -5.26
C SER A 155 -20.24 -15.33 -6.60
N PRO A 156 -20.68 -14.61 -7.66
CA PRO A 156 -19.99 -14.62 -8.95
C PRO A 156 -18.51 -14.22 -8.85
N GLN A 157 -18.19 -13.26 -7.98
CA GLN A 157 -16.82 -12.82 -7.71
C GLN A 157 -15.99 -13.90 -7.01
N ALA A 158 -16.55 -14.55 -5.98
CA ALA A 158 -15.87 -15.64 -5.27
C ALA A 158 -15.61 -16.83 -6.19
N ARG A 159 -16.61 -17.20 -6.99
CA ARG A 159 -16.48 -18.25 -8.00
C ARG A 159 -15.38 -17.92 -9.01
N GLY A 160 -15.38 -16.70 -9.56
CA GLY A 160 -14.36 -16.28 -10.52
C GLY A 160 -12.94 -16.35 -9.95
N LYS A 161 -12.75 -15.90 -8.70
CA LYS A 161 -11.46 -16.01 -8.00
C LYS A 161 -11.04 -17.47 -7.75
N LEU A 162 -11.95 -18.32 -7.29
CA LEU A 162 -11.68 -19.73 -7.00
C LEU A 162 -11.42 -20.55 -8.27
N ASP A 163 -12.16 -20.29 -9.35
CA ASP A 163 -11.94 -20.94 -10.65
C ASP A 163 -10.57 -20.52 -11.23
N ALA A 164 -10.22 -19.22 -11.19
CA ALA A 164 -8.92 -18.75 -11.65
C ALA A 164 -7.74 -19.30 -10.82
N ALA A 165 -7.91 -19.38 -9.49
CA ALA A 165 -6.91 -19.96 -8.60
C ALA A 165 -6.77 -21.48 -8.79
N LEU A 166 -7.88 -22.18 -9.08
CA LEU A 166 -7.85 -23.60 -9.39
C LEU A 166 -7.10 -23.87 -10.70
N ASP A 167 -7.35 -23.08 -11.75
CA ASP A 167 -6.62 -23.19 -13.02
C ASP A 167 -5.12 -22.97 -12.81
N ALA A 168 -4.74 -21.92 -12.06
CA ALA A 168 -3.35 -21.67 -11.70
C ALA A 168 -2.71 -22.81 -10.90
N ALA A 169 -3.45 -23.39 -9.95
CA ALA A 169 -2.96 -24.52 -9.15
C ALA A 169 -2.78 -25.80 -9.96
N VAL A 170 -3.62 -26.05 -10.97
CA VAL A 170 -3.48 -27.19 -11.88
C VAL A 170 -2.27 -27.03 -12.80
N GLU A 171 -2.02 -25.83 -13.31
CA GLU A 171 -0.83 -25.53 -14.12
C GLU A 171 0.47 -25.67 -13.31
N GLU A 172 0.49 -25.26 -12.04
CA GLU A 172 1.66 -25.44 -11.16
C GLU A 172 1.94 -26.92 -10.83
N GLU A 173 0.91 -27.77 -10.70
CA GLU A 173 1.09 -29.23 -10.52
C GLU A 173 1.60 -29.92 -11.80
N ALA A 174 1.35 -29.35 -12.98
CA ALA A 174 1.77 -29.89 -14.27
C ALA A 174 3.23 -29.55 -14.64
N ARG A 175 3.90 -28.74 -13.82
CA ARG A 175 5.25 -28.21 -14.05
C ARG A 175 6.35 -29.07 -13.41
#